data_AF-A0A9W8M2W8-F1
#
_entry.id   AF-A0A9W8M2W8-F1
#
_cell.length_a   1.000
_cell.length_b   1.000
_cell.length_c   1.000
_cell.angle_alpha   90.00
_cell.angle_beta   90.00
_cell.angle_gamma   90.00
#
_symmetry.space_group_name_H-M   'P 1'
#
loop_
_entity.id
_entity.type
_entity.pdbx_description
1 polymer ?
#
loop_
_entity_poly.entity_id
_entity_poly.type
_entity_poly.pdbx_seq_one_letter_code
_entity_poly.pdbx_strand_id
1 'polypeptide(L)'
;MAATGTKSSKIKASKKKHSKAEKPIKAEAPAAPLSDDDVEMNEPTEKPTPKSISKKRGPEAASEETLESRDDVPMEESKPKKAKHTKAADSEELKESAVDPKYAFTSLPLTDQTQKAITEMGFTRMTEVQARTIPPLLAGKDVLGAAKTGSGKTLSFLIPAVELLSKLRFKPRNGTGAIIISPTRELALQIFGVARDLMQFHSQTFGLVIGGANRRAEADKLGKGVNLLIATPGRLLDHLQNTKGFIYKNLKTLVIDEADRILENGFEDEMKAIINMLPQEERQSMLFSATQTTKVEDLARISLKQGPLYINVDEGKEKATAEGLEQGYVMCESDKRFLLLFTFLKRNLKKKVIVFFSSCNSVTYHAELLNYIDVPVLDLHGKQKQQKRTNTFFEFINADKGILLCTDVAARGLDIPAVDWIIQYDPPDDPRDYIHRVGRTARAGGQGKSLLFLLPSELGFLRYLKQAKVPLNEYQFPPNKIANVQSQLEKLIEKNYYLNKSARDGYRSYLQSYASYQLKNIFNVNHLDLQKVGKAFGFTVPPNVNINIGETRKSEHRKRKAMIAKKN
;
A
#
# COMPACT_ATOMS: atom_id res chain seq x y z
N MET A 1 -30.55 -40.53 -39.43
CA MET A 1 -30.70 -39.73 -40.67
C MET A 1 -31.75 -38.65 -40.44
N ALA A 2 -31.68 -37.55 -41.21
CA ALA A 2 -32.72 -36.52 -41.45
C ALA A 2 -33.37 -35.80 -40.24
N ALA A 3 -33.66 -34.50 -40.43
CA ALA A 3 -34.07 -33.56 -39.38
C ALA A 3 -35.57 -33.18 -39.43
N THR A 4 -35.93 -32.11 -38.71
CA THR A 4 -37.25 -31.41 -38.59
C THR A 4 -38.23 -31.98 -37.53
N GLY A 5 -39.04 -31.16 -36.82
CA GLY A 5 -38.97 -29.69 -36.67
C GLY A 5 -40.25 -29.02 -36.09
N THR A 6 -40.06 -27.97 -35.29
CA THR A 6 -41.03 -26.87 -35.01
C THR A 6 -42.11 -27.02 -33.90
N LYS A 7 -41.86 -26.30 -32.78
CA LYS A 7 -42.75 -25.50 -31.88
C LYS A 7 -44.24 -25.89 -31.60
N SER A 8 -44.57 -25.87 -30.29
CA SER A 8 -45.66 -25.07 -29.64
C SER A 8 -46.85 -25.80 -28.97
N SER A 9 -46.95 -25.59 -27.64
CA SER A 9 -48.16 -25.70 -26.79
C SER A 9 -48.14 -24.51 -25.80
N LYS A 10 -49.18 -23.67 -25.66
CA LYS A 10 -50.49 -23.90 -25.00
C LYS A 10 -50.34 -24.21 -23.48
N ILE A 11 -51.07 -23.60 -22.53
CA ILE A 11 -52.29 -22.74 -22.65
C ILE A 11 -52.55 -21.83 -21.41
N LYS A 12 -53.27 -20.71 -21.64
CA LYS A 12 -54.15 -19.85 -20.78
C LYS A 12 -54.18 -20.08 -19.24
N ALA A 13 -53.94 -19.06 -18.38
CA ALA A 13 -54.91 -18.06 -17.81
C ALA A 13 -55.81 -18.60 -16.65
N SER A 14 -56.46 -17.84 -15.75
CA SER A 14 -56.83 -16.40 -15.72
C SER A 14 -57.28 -15.89 -14.32
N LYS A 15 -57.08 -14.59 -14.04
CA LYS A 15 -58.08 -13.55 -13.59
C LYS A 15 -57.29 -12.26 -13.25
N LYS A 16 -57.59 -11.06 -13.80
CA LYS A 16 -58.70 -10.12 -13.51
C LYS A 16 -58.75 -9.70 -12.03
N LYS A 17 -58.81 -8.40 -11.65
CA LYS A 17 -58.85 -7.13 -12.43
C LYS A 17 -58.49 -5.91 -11.51
N HIS A 18 -58.21 -4.75 -12.13
CA HIS A 18 -58.44 -3.33 -11.72
C HIS A 18 -58.87 -3.00 -10.26
N SER A 19 -58.51 -1.88 -9.62
CA SER A 19 -57.79 -0.63 -9.99
C SER A 19 -57.54 0.19 -8.68
N LYS A 20 -57.11 1.47 -8.59
CA LYS A 20 -57.00 2.58 -9.56
C LYS A 20 -55.78 3.50 -9.31
N ALA A 21 -55.98 4.67 -8.70
CA ALA A 21 -54.99 5.76 -8.62
C ALA A 21 -55.40 6.81 -7.59
N GLU A 22 -54.44 7.47 -6.93
CA GLU A 22 -54.56 8.87 -6.48
C GLU A 22 -53.19 9.59 -6.43
N LYS A 23 -53.12 10.81 -5.89
CA LYS A 23 -52.14 11.86 -6.27
C LYS A 23 -51.05 12.17 -5.20
N PRO A 24 -49.98 12.93 -5.55
CA PRO A 24 -48.74 12.99 -4.79
C PRO A 24 -48.71 14.05 -3.67
N ILE A 25 -47.79 13.89 -2.71
CA ILE A 25 -47.47 14.88 -1.66
C ILE A 25 -45.97 15.21 -1.66
N LYS A 26 -45.73 16.48 -1.33
CA LYS A 26 -44.53 17.34 -1.37
C LYS A 26 -43.19 16.75 -0.90
N ALA A 27 -42.12 17.45 -1.29
CA ALA A 27 -40.79 17.38 -0.68
C ALA A 27 -40.62 18.43 0.43
N GLU A 28 -39.65 18.23 1.31
CA GLU A 28 -39.11 19.23 2.24
C GLU A 28 -37.60 19.39 2.06
N ALA A 29 -37.06 20.52 2.55
CA ALA A 29 -35.68 20.98 2.37
C ALA A 29 -34.92 20.93 3.71
N PRO A 30 -33.57 21.04 3.73
CA PRO A 30 -32.78 20.71 4.92
C PRO A 30 -32.80 21.81 5.99
N ALA A 31 -32.72 21.40 7.26
CA ALA A 31 -32.48 22.29 8.39
C ALA A 31 -31.03 22.79 8.41
N ALA A 32 -30.85 24.05 8.83
CA ALA A 32 -29.56 24.70 9.06
C ALA A 32 -29.23 24.69 10.59
N PRO A 33 -28.03 25.10 11.03
CA PRO A 33 -27.55 24.78 12.39
C PRO A 33 -28.15 25.67 13.48
N LEU A 34 -28.10 25.17 14.72
CA LEU A 34 -28.15 25.97 15.93
C LEU A 34 -26.72 26.39 16.32
N SER A 35 -26.62 27.58 16.92
CA SER A 35 -25.38 28.22 17.39
C SER A 35 -25.32 28.24 18.91
N ASP A 36 -24.10 28.23 19.42
CA ASP A 36 -23.59 28.89 20.64
C ASP A 36 -24.42 28.87 21.94
N ASP A 37 -23.82 28.31 22.98
CA ASP A 37 -23.96 28.79 24.37
C ASP A 37 -22.58 28.60 25.05
N ASP A 38 -22.15 29.60 25.84
CA ASP A 38 -20.79 29.72 26.37
C ASP A 38 -20.54 28.93 27.66
N VAL A 39 -19.30 28.45 27.86
CA VAL A 39 -18.75 28.15 29.20
C VAL A 39 -17.31 28.65 29.28
N GLU A 40 -17.06 29.54 30.24
CA GLU A 40 -15.76 30.17 30.48
C GLU A 40 -14.72 29.17 31.04
N MET A 41 -13.45 29.38 30.68
CA MET A 41 -12.29 28.70 31.28
C MET A 41 -11.38 29.75 31.91
N ASN A 42 -11.38 29.83 33.24
CA ASN A 42 -10.51 30.75 33.99
C ASN A 42 -9.03 30.31 33.92
N GLU A 43 -8.12 31.27 33.70
CA GLU A 43 -6.74 31.13 34.16
C GLU A 43 -6.70 31.17 35.70
N PRO A 44 -5.63 30.66 36.32
CA PRO A 44 -4.68 31.67 36.81
C PRO A 44 -3.22 31.37 36.48
N THR A 45 -2.46 32.46 36.42
CA THR A 45 -1.00 32.51 36.32
C THR A 45 -0.31 31.93 37.57
N GLU A 46 0.87 31.33 37.41
CA GLU A 46 2.09 31.87 38.05
C GLU A 46 3.40 31.33 37.46
N LYS A 47 4.52 32.00 37.78
CA LYS A 47 5.91 31.55 37.55
C LYS A 47 6.57 31.38 38.91
N PRO A 48 7.63 30.56 39.03
CA PRO A 48 8.93 31.25 39.10
C PRO A 48 10.11 30.51 38.42
N THR A 49 11.04 31.30 37.89
CA THR A 49 12.46 30.93 37.73
C THR A 49 13.27 31.62 38.82
N PRO A 50 14.39 31.04 39.30
CA PRO A 50 15.64 31.79 39.12
C PRO A 50 16.94 30.95 38.97
N LYS A 51 17.86 31.49 38.14
CA LYS A 51 19.34 31.48 38.25
C LYS A 51 20.08 30.12 38.32
N SER A 52 21.06 29.75 37.49
CA SER A 52 22.16 30.42 36.73
C SER A 52 23.51 30.56 37.48
N ILE A 53 24.41 29.58 37.29
CA ILE A 53 25.88 29.66 37.49
C ILE A 53 26.54 28.79 36.39
N SER A 54 27.80 29.03 35.99
CA SER A 54 28.21 29.98 34.94
C SER A 54 29.69 29.74 34.57
N LYS A 55 30.05 29.91 33.28
CA LYS A 55 31.46 29.94 32.77
C LYS A 55 32.18 28.56 32.84
N LYS A 56 33.27 28.26 32.10
CA LYS A 56 34.21 29.13 31.35
C LYS A 56 34.96 28.33 30.24
N ARG A 57 35.11 28.93 29.04
CA ARG A 57 36.22 28.84 28.04
C ARG A 57 36.77 27.47 27.50
N GLY A 58 37.01 27.42 26.19
CA GLY A 58 38.06 26.61 25.52
C GLY A 58 39.42 27.35 25.47
N PRO A 59 40.33 27.15 24.48
CA PRO A 59 40.06 26.82 23.06
C PRO A 59 40.98 25.73 22.44
N GLU A 60 40.90 25.56 21.10
CA GLU A 60 41.92 25.30 20.04
C GLU A 60 43.26 24.55 20.35
N ALA A 61 43.93 23.84 19.42
CA ALA A 61 43.90 23.88 17.95
C ALA A 61 44.20 22.50 17.26
N ALA A 62 44.39 22.51 15.93
CA ALA A 62 44.50 21.33 15.05
C ALA A 62 45.95 20.98 14.59
N SER A 63 46.12 19.83 13.94
CA SER A 63 47.26 19.45 13.06
C SER A 63 46.84 18.31 12.10
N GLU A 64 47.54 18.14 10.98
CA GLU A 64 47.29 17.10 9.94
C GLU A 64 48.54 16.20 9.73
N GLU A 65 48.53 15.41 8.63
CA GLU A 65 49.67 14.67 8.02
C GLU A 65 50.16 13.35 8.67
N THR A 66 50.95 12.51 7.97
CA THR A 66 50.55 11.53 6.93
C THR A 66 51.72 10.58 6.56
N LEU A 67 51.43 9.30 6.22
CA LEU A 67 52.31 8.35 5.48
C LEU A 67 53.60 7.89 6.26
N GLU A 68 54.35 6.82 5.91
CA GLU A 68 54.27 5.84 4.80
C GLU A 68 54.94 4.47 5.13
N SER A 69 54.43 3.35 4.59
CA SER A 69 55.17 2.07 4.29
C SER A 69 55.72 1.24 5.49
N ARG A 70 56.00 -0.09 5.45
CA ARG A 70 55.97 -1.20 4.44
C ARG A 70 56.05 -2.58 5.20
N ASP A 71 56.29 -3.80 4.69
CA ASP A 71 56.63 -4.40 3.37
C ASP A 71 56.21 -5.91 3.31
N ASP A 72 56.23 -6.51 2.10
CA ASP A 72 56.41 -7.92 1.64
C ASP A 72 55.88 -9.20 2.40
N VAL A 73 55.20 -10.22 1.81
CA VAL A 73 55.25 -11.02 0.51
C VAL A 73 55.92 -12.42 0.72
N PRO A 74 55.58 -13.55 0.03
CA PRO A 74 54.86 -13.74 -1.27
C PRO A 74 53.69 -14.78 -1.34
N MET A 75 53.11 -14.91 -2.54
CA MET A 75 52.31 -16.06 -3.02
C MET A 75 53.16 -16.95 -3.96
N GLU A 76 52.69 -18.17 -4.28
CA GLU A 76 53.29 -19.02 -5.35
C GLU A 76 52.20 -19.67 -6.24
N GLU A 77 52.43 -19.70 -7.57
CA GLU A 77 51.61 -20.44 -8.56
C GLU A 77 52.43 -21.57 -9.20
N SER A 78 51.80 -22.69 -9.57
CA SER A 78 52.40 -23.62 -10.54
C SER A 78 51.38 -24.44 -11.35
N LYS A 79 51.79 -24.86 -12.56
CA LYS A 79 51.06 -25.66 -13.56
C LYS A 79 52.07 -26.61 -14.25
N PRO A 80 51.68 -27.50 -15.19
CA PRO A 80 50.69 -28.59 -15.08
C PRO A 80 51.26 -29.94 -15.59
N LYS A 81 50.65 -31.11 -15.28
CA LYS A 81 51.01 -32.40 -15.93
C LYS A 81 49.84 -33.31 -16.31
N LYS A 82 49.63 -33.41 -17.63
CA LYS A 82 49.12 -34.52 -18.47
C LYS A 82 48.13 -35.56 -17.89
N ALA A 83 46.86 -35.38 -18.28
CA ALA A 83 46.06 -36.30 -19.11
C ALA A 83 45.83 -37.78 -18.71
N LYS A 84 44.55 -38.14 -18.61
CA LYS A 84 43.96 -39.33 -19.27
C LYS A 84 42.50 -39.04 -19.67
N HIS A 85 42.12 -39.36 -20.90
CA HIS A 85 40.74 -39.27 -21.39
C HIS A 85 40.06 -40.64 -21.29
N THR A 86 38.89 -40.70 -20.62
CA THR A 86 37.88 -41.75 -20.80
C THR A 86 36.51 -41.08 -20.78
N LYS A 87 35.76 -41.17 -21.89
CA LYS A 87 34.35 -40.73 -21.95
C LYS A 87 33.45 -41.86 -21.46
N ALA A 88 32.49 -41.56 -20.59
CA ALA A 88 31.32 -42.42 -20.35
C ALA A 88 30.14 -41.56 -19.87
N ALA A 89 29.00 -41.70 -20.56
CA ALA A 89 27.61 -41.31 -20.23
C ALA A 89 27.33 -40.06 -19.36
N ASP A 90 26.50 -39.16 -19.90
CA ASP A 90 25.78 -38.16 -19.11
C ASP A 90 24.76 -38.81 -18.17
N SER A 91 24.80 -38.40 -16.90
CA SER A 91 23.66 -38.47 -15.99
C SER A 91 23.78 -37.31 -14.99
N GLU A 92 23.45 -36.10 -15.42
CA GLU A 92 23.37 -34.94 -14.52
C GLU A 92 22.18 -35.09 -13.57
N GLU A 93 22.37 -35.83 -12.49
CA GLU A 93 21.59 -35.65 -11.28
C GLU A 93 21.81 -34.21 -10.78
N LEU A 94 20.79 -33.38 -10.94
CA LEU A 94 20.73 -32.03 -10.39
C LEU A 94 20.82 -32.11 -8.87
N LYS A 95 22.05 -32.04 -8.34
CA LYS A 95 22.31 -31.95 -6.90
C LYS A 95 21.61 -30.71 -6.36
N GLU A 96 20.53 -30.92 -5.60
CA GLU A 96 19.91 -29.86 -4.83
C GLU A 96 20.99 -29.20 -3.96
N SER A 97 21.20 -27.89 -4.17
CA SER A 97 22.12 -27.11 -3.35
C SER A 97 21.58 -27.08 -1.93
N ALA A 98 22.20 -27.86 -1.03
CA ALA A 98 21.74 -28.04 0.34
C ALA A 98 21.42 -26.69 0.98
N VAL A 99 20.15 -26.48 1.32
CA VAL A 99 19.67 -25.22 1.91
C VAL A 99 20.33 -25.05 3.27
N ASP A 100 21.08 -23.97 3.46
CA ASP A 100 21.64 -23.57 4.75
C ASP A 100 20.58 -23.72 5.85
N PRO A 101 20.83 -24.55 6.90
CA PRO A 101 19.85 -24.82 7.96
C PRO A 101 19.25 -23.57 8.60
N LYS A 102 19.97 -22.44 8.62
CA LYS A 102 19.47 -21.13 9.09
C LYS A 102 18.23 -20.65 8.31
N TYR A 103 18.07 -21.09 7.05
CA TYR A 103 16.99 -20.70 6.15
C TYR A 103 16.01 -21.83 5.82
N ALA A 104 16.25 -23.07 6.25
CA ALA A 104 15.32 -24.16 6.01
C ALA A 104 14.12 -24.08 6.97
N PHE A 105 12.87 -24.18 6.49
CA PHE A 105 11.70 -24.22 7.39
C PHE A 105 11.70 -25.46 8.31
N THR A 106 12.47 -26.49 7.97
CA THR A 106 12.66 -27.73 8.74
C THR A 106 13.57 -27.58 9.97
N SER A 107 14.30 -26.47 10.13
CA SER A 107 15.09 -26.22 11.35
C SER A 107 14.27 -25.54 12.47
N LEU A 108 13.02 -25.15 12.18
CA LEU A 108 12.13 -24.51 13.14
C LEU A 108 11.36 -25.56 13.99
N PRO A 109 11.20 -25.35 15.31
CA PRO A 109 10.46 -26.27 16.19
C PRO A 109 8.93 -26.08 16.05
N LEU A 110 8.41 -26.37 14.87
CA LEU A 110 6.98 -26.26 14.50
C LEU A 110 6.23 -27.59 14.74
N THR A 111 4.90 -27.52 14.81
CA THR A 111 4.03 -28.70 14.78
C THR A 111 3.88 -29.25 13.35
N ASP A 112 3.67 -30.57 13.23
CA ASP A 112 3.51 -31.29 11.95
C ASP A 112 2.44 -30.64 11.05
N GLN A 113 1.34 -30.14 11.63
CA GLN A 113 0.28 -29.44 10.89
C GLN A 113 0.81 -28.16 10.23
N THR A 114 1.59 -27.37 10.97
CA THR A 114 2.20 -26.13 10.47
C THR A 114 3.26 -26.43 9.42
N GLN A 115 4.10 -27.44 9.63
CA GLN A 115 5.15 -27.81 8.68
C GLN A 115 4.56 -28.36 7.37
N LYS A 116 3.57 -29.25 7.44
CA LYS A 116 2.85 -29.77 6.26
C LYS A 116 2.18 -28.67 5.44
N ALA A 117 1.55 -27.70 6.10
CA ALA A 117 0.94 -26.56 5.41
C ALA A 117 1.99 -25.72 4.65
N ILE A 118 3.12 -25.41 5.27
CA ILE A 118 4.23 -24.68 4.62
C ILE A 118 4.75 -25.45 3.39
N THR A 119 4.86 -26.79 3.48
CA THR A 119 5.26 -27.64 2.35
C THR A 119 4.23 -27.65 1.22
N GLU A 120 2.92 -27.76 1.51
CA GLU A 120 1.87 -27.71 0.48
C GLU A 120 1.71 -26.32 -0.16
N MET A 121 2.09 -25.25 0.55
CA MET A 121 2.23 -23.91 -0.02
C MET A 121 3.49 -23.75 -0.91
N GLY A 122 4.33 -24.77 -1.03
CA GLY A 122 5.51 -24.80 -1.90
C GLY A 122 6.75 -24.08 -1.35
N PHE A 123 6.78 -23.70 -0.07
CA PHE A 123 7.88 -22.93 0.51
C PHE A 123 8.99 -23.82 1.07
N THR A 124 10.08 -23.97 0.31
CA THR A 124 11.27 -24.74 0.73
C THR A 124 12.25 -23.96 1.62
N ARG A 125 12.35 -22.63 1.42
CA ARG A 125 13.34 -21.77 2.10
C ARG A 125 12.73 -20.46 2.61
N MET A 126 13.10 -20.08 3.84
CA MET A 126 12.79 -18.78 4.44
C MET A 126 13.53 -17.62 3.76
N THR A 127 12.88 -16.46 3.67
CA THR A 127 13.53 -15.18 3.36
C THR A 127 14.35 -14.66 4.54
N GLU A 128 15.25 -13.68 4.33
CA GLU A 128 16.07 -13.11 5.41
C GLU A 128 15.23 -12.51 6.56
N VAL A 129 14.09 -11.90 6.26
CA VAL A 129 13.18 -11.40 7.32
C VAL A 129 12.53 -12.55 8.08
N GLN A 130 12.11 -13.62 7.41
CA GLN A 130 11.54 -14.81 8.06
C GLN A 130 12.56 -15.50 8.96
N ALA A 131 13.78 -15.74 8.47
CA ALA A 131 14.87 -16.36 9.23
C ALA A 131 15.30 -15.53 10.46
N ARG A 132 15.25 -14.19 10.40
CA ARG A 132 15.53 -13.33 11.56
C ARG A 132 14.36 -13.22 12.55
N THR A 133 13.11 -13.20 12.07
CA THR A 133 11.93 -12.90 12.92
C THR A 133 11.26 -14.14 13.52
N ILE A 134 11.16 -15.25 12.79
CA ILE A 134 10.37 -16.41 13.23
C ILE A 134 10.97 -17.06 14.49
N PRO A 135 12.29 -17.33 14.62
CA PRO A 135 12.82 -17.97 15.82
C PRO A 135 12.65 -17.12 17.11
N PRO A 136 12.93 -15.80 17.13
CA PRO A 136 12.63 -14.96 18.30
C PRO A 136 11.14 -14.88 18.65
N LEU A 137 10.25 -14.87 17.64
CA LEU A 137 8.81 -14.86 17.86
C LEU A 137 8.30 -16.19 18.43
N LEU A 138 8.82 -17.34 17.97
CA LEU A 138 8.54 -18.66 18.55
C LEU A 138 9.06 -18.79 20.00
N ALA A 139 10.11 -18.02 20.35
CA ALA A 139 10.62 -17.90 21.72
C ALA A 139 9.83 -16.89 22.59
N GLY A 140 8.67 -16.39 22.12
CA GLY A 140 7.77 -15.51 22.88
C GLY A 140 8.24 -14.06 23.05
N LYS A 141 9.27 -13.62 22.33
CA LYS A 141 9.75 -12.23 22.39
C LYS A 141 8.86 -11.29 21.57
N ASP A 142 8.66 -10.06 22.05
CA ASP A 142 8.10 -8.98 21.24
C ASP A 142 9.12 -8.53 20.19
N VAL A 143 8.65 -8.16 19.00
CA VAL A 143 9.51 -7.79 17.85
C VAL A 143 9.00 -6.53 17.16
N LEU A 144 9.93 -5.64 16.81
CA LEU A 144 9.71 -4.56 15.86
C LEU A 144 10.47 -4.89 14.56
N GLY A 145 9.73 -5.30 13.53
CA GLY A 145 10.26 -5.74 12.24
C GLY A 145 10.20 -4.65 11.19
N ALA A 146 11.38 -4.16 10.76
CA ALA A 146 11.54 -3.24 9.64
C ALA A 146 12.06 -3.98 8.40
N ALA A 147 11.21 -4.09 7.37
CA ALA A 147 11.57 -4.70 6.09
C ALA A 147 10.71 -4.19 4.93
N LYS A 148 11.33 -4.07 3.74
CA LYS A 148 10.69 -3.67 2.48
C LYS A 148 9.44 -4.51 2.15
N THR A 149 8.52 -3.91 1.40
CA THR A 149 7.32 -4.60 0.87
C THR A 149 7.70 -5.72 -0.09
N GLY A 150 7.03 -6.88 0.00
CA GLY A 150 7.35 -8.05 -0.85
C GLY A 150 8.47 -8.96 -0.31
N SER A 151 9.00 -8.69 0.89
CA SER A 151 10.04 -9.49 1.55
C SER A 151 9.55 -10.79 2.23
N GLY A 152 8.24 -11.06 2.24
CA GLY A 152 7.64 -12.24 2.88
C GLY A 152 7.16 -12.04 4.32
N LYS A 153 7.03 -10.79 4.80
CA LYS A 153 6.58 -10.43 6.17
C LYS A 153 5.33 -11.18 6.65
N THR A 154 4.38 -11.48 5.75
CA THR A 154 3.11 -12.13 6.11
C THR A 154 3.29 -13.50 6.78
N LEU A 155 4.28 -14.31 6.35
CA LEU A 155 4.59 -15.58 7.02
C LEU A 155 5.41 -15.38 8.30
N SER A 156 6.22 -14.31 8.40
CA SER A 156 6.99 -13.98 9.60
C SER A 156 6.12 -13.86 10.86
N PHE A 157 4.89 -13.35 10.73
CA PHE A 157 3.95 -13.23 11.85
C PHE A 157 2.86 -14.30 11.87
N LEU A 158 2.40 -14.81 10.72
CA LEU A 158 1.38 -15.86 10.69
C LEU A 158 1.88 -17.18 11.27
N ILE A 159 3.12 -17.60 10.96
CA ILE A 159 3.65 -18.89 11.43
C ILE A 159 3.72 -18.93 12.97
N PRO A 160 4.35 -17.96 13.67
CA PRO A 160 4.33 -17.94 15.14
C PRO A 160 2.92 -17.85 15.75
N ALA A 161 2.00 -17.07 15.16
CA ALA A 161 0.65 -16.90 15.69
C ALA A 161 -0.18 -18.20 15.59
N VAL A 162 -0.15 -18.89 14.44
CA VAL A 162 -0.84 -20.18 14.25
C VAL A 162 -0.22 -21.27 15.11
N GLU A 163 1.11 -21.32 15.17
CA GLU A 163 1.87 -22.30 15.95
C GLU A 163 1.62 -22.16 17.46
N LEU A 164 1.51 -20.93 17.99
CA LEU A 164 1.16 -20.68 19.39
C LEU A 164 -0.28 -21.13 19.71
N LEU A 165 -1.25 -20.84 18.84
CA LEU A 165 -2.63 -21.31 18.99
C LEU A 165 -2.75 -22.85 18.92
N SER A 166 -1.92 -23.48 18.07
CA SER A 166 -1.80 -24.94 17.95
C SER A 166 -1.26 -25.56 19.25
N LYS A 167 -0.10 -25.09 19.72
CA LYS A 167 0.56 -25.56 20.96
C LYS A 167 -0.32 -25.37 22.20
N LEU A 168 -1.01 -24.23 22.31
CA LEU A 168 -1.97 -23.96 23.40
C LEU A 168 -3.32 -24.69 23.22
N ARG A 169 -3.51 -25.45 22.13
CA ARG A 169 -4.72 -26.21 21.79
C ARG A 169 -5.99 -25.35 21.87
N PHE A 170 -5.91 -24.11 21.37
CA PHE A 170 -7.02 -23.15 21.41
C PHE A 170 -8.26 -23.73 20.70
N LYS A 171 -9.42 -23.68 21.37
CA LYS A 171 -10.73 -24.10 20.81
C LYS A 171 -11.65 -22.89 20.63
N PRO A 172 -12.72 -22.95 19.84
CA PRO A 172 -13.64 -21.81 19.66
C PRO A 172 -14.15 -21.21 20.98
N ARG A 173 -14.45 -22.05 21.98
CA ARG A 173 -14.85 -21.61 23.35
C ARG A 173 -13.86 -20.71 24.08
N ASN A 174 -12.58 -20.71 23.67
CA ASN A 174 -11.54 -19.85 24.26
C ASN A 174 -11.61 -18.41 23.69
N GLY A 175 -12.37 -18.18 22.62
CA GLY A 175 -12.39 -16.90 21.91
C GLY A 175 -11.12 -16.65 21.10
N THR A 176 -10.81 -15.37 20.89
CA THR A 176 -9.68 -14.92 20.07
C THR A 176 -8.39 -14.93 20.87
N GLY A 177 -7.44 -15.76 20.42
CA GLY A 177 -6.09 -15.86 20.96
C GLY A 177 -5.07 -15.07 20.15
N ALA A 178 -5.33 -14.77 18.87
CA ALA A 178 -4.47 -13.91 18.05
C ALA A 178 -5.29 -12.90 17.22
N ILE A 179 -4.84 -11.64 17.20
CA ILE A 179 -5.39 -10.55 16.38
C ILE A 179 -4.31 -10.02 15.44
N ILE A 180 -4.63 -9.82 14.17
CA ILE A 180 -3.79 -9.17 13.16
C ILE A 180 -4.52 -7.93 12.64
N ILE A 181 -3.94 -6.75 12.87
CA ILE A 181 -4.48 -5.47 12.44
C ILE A 181 -3.77 -5.02 11.16
N SER A 182 -4.55 -4.59 10.17
CA SER A 182 -4.08 -4.19 8.84
C SER A 182 -4.73 -2.87 8.38
N PRO A 183 -3.99 -1.95 7.72
CA PRO A 183 -4.50 -0.63 7.33
C PRO A 183 -5.58 -0.64 6.23
N THR A 184 -5.63 -1.70 5.40
CA THR A 184 -6.56 -1.78 4.27
C THR A 184 -7.34 -3.09 4.27
N ARG A 185 -8.55 -3.05 3.72
CA ARG A 185 -9.46 -4.21 3.64
C ARG A 185 -8.92 -5.27 2.68
N GLU A 186 -8.20 -4.82 1.67
CA GLU A 186 -7.59 -5.65 0.62
C GLU A 186 -6.36 -6.40 1.16
N LEU A 187 -5.51 -5.75 1.95
CA LEU A 187 -4.43 -6.43 2.66
C LEU A 187 -4.98 -7.39 3.72
N ALA A 188 -6.02 -7.00 4.47
CA ALA A 188 -6.70 -7.89 5.41
C ALA A 188 -7.29 -9.14 4.71
N LEU A 189 -7.90 -9.00 3.53
CA LEU A 189 -8.37 -10.11 2.70
C LEU A 189 -7.23 -11.03 2.23
N GLN A 190 -6.10 -10.45 1.84
CA GLN A 190 -4.91 -11.20 1.41
C GLN A 190 -4.28 -11.99 2.57
N ILE A 191 -4.07 -11.36 3.73
CA ILE A 191 -3.56 -12.04 4.93
C ILE A 191 -4.53 -13.16 5.36
N PHE A 192 -5.85 -12.94 5.26
CA PHE A 192 -6.85 -13.98 5.51
C PHE A 192 -6.78 -15.14 4.50
N GLY A 193 -6.42 -14.89 3.23
CA GLY A 193 -6.12 -15.93 2.25
C GLY A 193 -4.90 -16.78 2.65
N VAL A 194 -3.77 -16.14 2.94
CA VAL A 194 -2.55 -16.83 3.40
C VAL A 194 -2.80 -17.59 4.72
N ALA A 195 -3.60 -17.04 5.62
CA ALA A 195 -3.98 -17.68 6.87
C ALA A 195 -4.89 -18.91 6.66
N ARG A 196 -5.84 -18.87 5.71
CA ARG A 196 -6.67 -20.03 5.34
C ARG A 196 -5.79 -21.20 4.89
N ASP A 197 -4.80 -20.91 4.05
CA ASP A 197 -3.94 -21.91 3.42
C ASP A 197 -2.94 -22.49 4.44
N LEU A 198 -2.34 -21.63 5.28
CA LEU A 198 -1.49 -22.06 6.40
C LEU A 198 -2.24 -22.86 7.47
N MET A 199 -3.53 -22.59 7.69
CA MET A 199 -4.35 -23.27 8.70
C MET A 199 -5.10 -24.51 8.18
N GLN A 200 -4.81 -24.99 6.97
CA GLN A 200 -5.51 -26.09 6.31
C GLN A 200 -5.53 -27.40 7.15
N PHE A 201 -4.53 -27.60 8.02
CA PHE A 201 -4.41 -28.80 8.88
C PHE A 201 -4.70 -28.55 10.36
N HIS A 202 -5.17 -27.35 10.73
CA HIS A 202 -5.35 -26.95 12.12
C HIS A 202 -6.83 -26.94 12.53
N SER A 203 -7.11 -27.28 13.79
CA SER A 203 -8.47 -27.29 14.37
C SER A 203 -9.03 -25.91 14.74
N GLN A 204 -8.20 -24.88 14.62
CA GLN A 204 -8.42 -23.53 15.13
C GLN A 204 -9.27 -22.70 14.16
N THR A 205 -10.24 -21.94 14.67
CA THR A 205 -11.10 -21.11 13.81
C THR A 205 -10.43 -19.79 13.44
N PHE A 206 -10.62 -19.33 12.19
CA PHE A 206 -10.13 -18.04 11.72
C PHE A 206 -11.24 -17.16 11.14
N GLY A 207 -11.06 -15.84 11.19
CA GLY A 207 -12.06 -14.85 10.82
C GLY A 207 -11.48 -13.55 10.27
N LEU A 208 -12.33 -12.83 9.54
CA LEU A 208 -12.05 -11.54 8.92
C LEU A 208 -13.11 -10.55 9.39
N VAL A 209 -12.70 -9.36 9.84
CA VAL A 209 -13.60 -8.31 10.34
C VAL A 209 -13.22 -6.96 9.70
N ILE A 210 -13.99 -6.52 8.70
CA ILE A 210 -13.60 -5.40 7.82
C ILE A 210 -14.74 -4.44 7.50
N GLY A 211 -14.39 -3.15 7.37
CA GLY A 211 -15.37 -2.12 7.01
C GLY A 211 -16.11 -2.43 5.70
N GLY A 212 -17.43 -2.24 5.69
CA GLY A 212 -18.27 -2.51 4.51
C GLY A 212 -18.73 -3.96 4.33
N ALA A 213 -18.31 -4.89 5.20
CA ALA A 213 -18.91 -6.23 5.30
C ALA A 213 -20.19 -6.21 6.17
N ASN A 214 -20.90 -7.35 6.24
CA ASN A 214 -22.12 -7.49 7.03
C ASN A 214 -21.79 -7.68 8.53
N ARG A 215 -21.96 -6.59 9.30
CA ARG A 215 -21.68 -6.52 10.75
C ARG A 215 -22.40 -7.59 11.57
N ARG A 216 -23.62 -7.98 11.17
CA ARG A 216 -24.40 -9.00 11.89
C ARG A 216 -23.77 -10.38 11.72
N ALA A 217 -23.43 -10.76 10.49
CA ALA A 217 -22.73 -12.02 10.21
C ALA A 217 -21.33 -12.08 10.86
N GLU A 218 -20.62 -10.95 10.94
CA GLU A 218 -19.36 -10.85 11.69
C GLU A 218 -19.59 -11.05 13.20
N ALA A 219 -20.56 -10.37 13.81
CA ALA A 219 -20.92 -10.53 15.23
C ALA A 219 -21.35 -11.97 15.56
N ASP A 220 -22.23 -12.57 14.74
CA ASP A 220 -22.70 -13.94 14.88
C ASP A 220 -21.57 -14.98 14.73
N LYS A 221 -20.50 -14.65 13.99
CA LYS A 221 -19.28 -15.49 13.88
C LYS A 221 -18.34 -15.28 15.08
N LEU A 222 -18.13 -14.04 15.52
CA LEU A 222 -17.31 -13.73 16.71
C LEU A 222 -17.88 -14.38 17.98
N GLY A 223 -19.21 -14.33 18.17
CA GLY A 223 -19.90 -14.95 19.31
C GLY A 223 -19.84 -16.49 19.33
N LYS A 224 -19.54 -17.14 18.19
CA LYS A 224 -19.27 -18.59 18.12
C LYS A 224 -17.82 -18.97 18.44
N GLY A 225 -16.92 -17.98 18.56
CA GLY A 225 -15.50 -18.18 18.81
C GLY A 225 -14.66 -18.23 17.54
N VAL A 226 -13.86 -17.18 17.33
CA VAL A 226 -12.83 -17.08 16.29
C VAL A 226 -11.47 -17.05 16.99
N ASN A 227 -10.57 -18.00 16.73
CA ASN A 227 -9.28 -18.08 17.41
C ASN A 227 -8.21 -17.14 16.82
N LEU A 228 -8.12 -17.05 15.47
CA LEU A 228 -7.29 -16.08 14.74
C LEU A 228 -8.18 -15.05 14.03
N LEU A 229 -8.02 -13.77 14.34
CA LEU A 229 -8.81 -12.68 13.78
C LEU A 229 -7.96 -11.69 12.97
N ILE A 230 -8.24 -11.53 11.68
CA ILE A 230 -7.65 -10.48 10.84
C ILE A 230 -8.67 -9.34 10.70
N ALA A 231 -8.25 -8.08 10.94
CA ALA A 231 -9.19 -6.95 10.97
C ALA A 231 -8.59 -5.59 10.53
N THR A 232 -9.47 -4.65 10.18
CA THR A 232 -9.13 -3.23 9.99
C THR A 232 -9.51 -2.39 11.23
N PRO A 233 -8.68 -1.43 11.69
CA PRO A 233 -8.81 -0.75 12.99
C PRO A 233 -10.25 -0.35 13.41
N GLY A 234 -10.87 0.62 12.74
CA GLY A 234 -12.19 1.13 13.15
C GLY A 234 -13.32 0.09 13.20
N ARG A 235 -13.22 -1.00 12.43
CA ARG A 235 -14.20 -2.10 12.49
C ARG A 235 -13.89 -3.09 13.62
N LEU A 236 -12.61 -3.31 13.94
CA LEU A 236 -12.23 -4.05 15.14
C LEU A 236 -12.71 -3.32 16.40
N LEU A 237 -12.55 -1.99 16.46
CA LEU A 237 -12.99 -1.17 17.59
C LEU A 237 -14.51 -1.22 17.79
N ASP A 238 -15.31 -1.06 16.72
CA ASP A 238 -16.76 -1.28 16.76
C ASP A 238 -17.11 -2.67 17.34
N HIS A 239 -16.42 -3.73 16.91
CA HIS A 239 -16.69 -5.05 17.44
C HIS A 239 -16.28 -5.22 18.91
N LEU A 240 -15.14 -4.67 19.34
CA LEU A 240 -14.70 -4.67 20.75
C LEU A 240 -15.67 -3.94 21.68
N GLN A 241 -16.17 -2.77 21.26
CA GLN A 241 -17.12 -1.96 22.04
C GLN A 241 -18.53 -2.58 22.06
N ASN A 242 -19.03 -3.05 20.91
CA ASN A 242 -20.46 -3.21 20.65
C ASN A 242 -20.88 -4.64 20.26
N THR A 243 -20.07 -5.67 20.54
CA THR A 243 -20.40 -7.09 20.25
C THR A 243 -20.50 -7.93 21.53
N LYS A 244 -21.73 -8.16 21.98
CA LYS A 244 -22.02 -9.11 23.07
C LYS A 244 -21.53 -10.50 22.68
N GLY A 245 -20.80 -11.17 23.57
CA GLY A 245 -20.25 -12.51 23.34
C GLY A 245 -18.91 -12.56 22.59
N PHE A 246 -18.31 -11.43 22.19
CA PHE A 246 -16.96 -11.43 21.63
C PHE A 246 -15.92 -11.65 22.74
N ILE A 247 -15.37 -12.87 22.82
CA ILE A 247 -14.37 -13.24 23.82
C ILE A 247 -12.97 -12.90 23.28
N TYR A 248 -12.38 -11.80 23.75
CA TYR A 248 -11.00 -11.39 23.44
C TYR A 248 -10.08 -11.31 24.69
N LYS A 249 -10.60 -11.59 25.89
CA LYS A 249 -9.82 -11.54 27.15
C LYS A 249 -8.68 -12.57 27.23
N ASN A 250 -8.71 -13.60 26.39
CA ASN A 250 -7.70 -14.66 26.36
C ASN A 250 -6.59 -14.41 25.31
N LEU A 251 -6.52 -13.20 24.73
CA LEU A 251 -5.56 -12.87 23.67
C LEU A 251 -4.11 -13.12 24.12
N LYS A 252 -3.37 -13.86 23.28
CA LYS A 252 -1.94 -14.15 23.45
C LYS A 252 -1.07 -13.42 22.42
N THR A 253 -1.59 -13.10 21.23
CA THR A 253 -0.82 -12.41 20.18
C THR A 253 -1.56 -11.19 19.62
N LEU A 254 -0.87 -10.06 19.51
CA LEU A 254 -1.29 -8.92 18.67
C LEU A 254 -0.23 -8.66 17.60
N VAL A 255 -0.64 -8.60 16.34
CA VAL A 255 0.18 -8.18 15.21
C VAL A 255 -0.36 -6.87 14.64
N ILE A 256 0.53 -5.92 14.36
CA ILE A 256 0.24 -4.66 13.68
C ILE A 256 1.09 -4.65 12.40
N ASP A 257 0.48 -4.82 11.22
CA ASP A 257 1.17 -4.86 9.92
C ASP A 257 0.99 -3.56 9.12
N GLU A 258 2.01 -3.19 8.33
CA GLU A 258 2.17 -1.89 7.65
C GLU A 258 1.79 -0.71 8.60
N ALA A 259 2.39 -0.70 9.79
CA ALA A 259 2.03 0.18 10.91
C ALA A 259 2.14 1.68 10.60
N ASP A 260 3.15 2.07 9.80
CA ASP A 260 3.27 3.42 9.24
C ASP A 260 1.99 3.85 8.51
N ARG A 261 1.40 2.97 7.69
CA ARG A 261 0.19 3.28 6.93
C ARG A 261 -1.08 3.29 7.77
N ILE A 262 -1.14 2.57 8.89
CA ILE A 262 -2.25 2.68 9.85
C ILE A 262 -2.32 4.10 10.41
N LEU A 263 -1.16 4.68 10.75
CA LEU A 263 -1.03 6.03 11.30
C LEU A 263 -1.29 7.11 10.24
N GLU A 264 -0.75 6.96 9.01
CA GLU A 264 -1.03 7.86 7.89
C GLU A 264 -2.51 7.91 7.48
N ASN A 265 -3.23 6.78 7.58
CA ASN A 265 -4.66 6.72 7.30
C ASN A 265 -5.52 7.42 8.38
N GLY A 266 -4.91 7.92 9.45
CA GLY A 266 -5.59 8.62 10.55
C GLY A 266 -6.08 7.72 11.69
N PHE A 267 -5.86 6.41 11.64
CA PHE A 267 -6.36 5.45 12.64
C PHE A 267 -5.58 5.45 13.97
N GLU A 268 -4.91 6.55 14.31
CA GLU A 268 -4.02 6.63 15.46
C GLU A 268 -4.80 6.48 16.78
N ASP A 269 -5.98 7.09 16.88
CA ASP A 269 -6.79 7.08 18.09
C ASP A 269 -7.62 5.79 18.22
N GLU A 270 -8.09 5.20 17.12
CA GLU A 270 -8.66 3.84 17.18
C GLU A 270 -7.60 2.81 17.60
N MET A 271 -6.34 2.95 17.16
CA MET A 271 -5.27 2.06 17.61
C MET A 271 -5.00 2.19 19.11
N LYS A 272 -4.91 3.41 19.65
CA LYS A 272 -4.81 3.65 21.10
C LYS A 272 -5.99 3.00 21.85
N ALA A 273 -7.22 3.20 21.37
CA ALA A 273 -8.41 2.62 21.98
C ALA A 273 -8.41 1.07 21.95
N ILE A 274 -8.03 0.46 20.82
CA ILE A 274 -7.89 -1.00 20.70
C ILE A 274 -6.82 -1.54 21.67
N ILE A 275 -5.64 -0.93 21.70
CA ILE A 275 -4.51 -1.36 22.54
C ILE A 275 -4.84 -1.28 24.04
N ASN A 276 -5.64 -0.29 24.45
CA ASN A 276 -6.13 -0.13 25.82
C ASN A 276 -7.28 -1.09 26.19
N MET A 277 -8.05 -1.59 25.22
CA MET A 277 -9.12 -2.57 25.46
C MET A 277 -8.63 -4.02 25.47
N LEU A 278 -7.54 -4.32 24.76
CA LEU A 278 -6.96 -5.67 24.70
C LEU A 278 -6.06 -5.94 25.92
N PRO A 279 -6.04 -7.17 26.47
CA PRO A 279 -5.16 -7.51 27.60
C PRO A 279 -3.69 -7.33 27.22
N GLN A 280 -2.85 -6.97 28.19
CA GLN A 280 -1.44 -6.61 27.97
C GLN A 280 -0.45 -7.55 28.69
N GLU A 281 -0.80 -8.07 29.87
CA GLU A 281 0.07 -8.85 30.76
C GLU A 281 0.72 -10.07 30.08
N GLU A 282 -0.07 -11.04 29.63
CA GLU A 282 0.43 -12.25 28.95
C GLU A 282 0.52 -12.10 27.41
N ARG A 283 0.24 -10.91 26.86
CA ARG A 283 0.23 -10.70 25.40
C ARG A 283 1.66 -10.61 24.86
N GLN A 284 1.95 -11.33 23.78
CA GLN A 284 3.08 -11.07 22.88
C GLN A 284 2.62 -10.11 21.79
N SER A 285 3.42 -9.08 21.50
CA SER A 285 3.10 -8.07 20.49
C SER A 285 4.16 -8.01 19.39
N MET A 286 3.72 -7.85 18.16
CA MET A 286 4.56 -7.83 16.96
C MET A 286 4.18 -6.60 16.12
N LEU A 287 5.13 -5.71 15.84
CA LEU A 287 4.90 -4.55 14.98
C LEU A 287 5.76 -4.66 13.72
N PHE A 288 5.12 -4.64 12.56
CA PHE A 288 5.77 -4.66 11.26
C PHE A 288 5.51 -3.36 10.52
N SER A 289 6.59 -2.76 10.01
CA SER A 289 6.54 -1.51 9.25
C SER A 289 7.50 -1.59 8.06
N ALA A 290 7.24 -0.79 7.03
CA ALA A 290 8.19 -0.62 5.93
C ALA A 290 9.09 0.60 6.17
N THR A 291 8.62 1.59 6.92
CA THR A 291 9.36 2.79 7.33
C THR A 291 9.33 2.96 8.85
N GLN A 292 10.33 3.68 9.36
CA GLN A 292 10.38 4.10 10.76
C GLN A 292 10.16 5.60 10.83
N THR A 293 9.34 6.01 11.80
CA THR A 293 9.02 7.40 12.11
C THR A 293 8.75 7.48 13.61
N THR A 294 8.87 8.67 14.20
CA THR A 294 8.57 8.87 15.63
C THR A 294 7.18 8.35 16.00
N LYS A 295 6.15 8.57 15.16
CA LYS A 295 4.81 8.01 15.39
C LYS A 295 4.75 6.48 15.42
N VAL A 296 5.60 5.79 14.65
CA VAL A 296 5.70 4.32 14.69
C VAL A 296 6.42 3.86 15.96
N GLU A 297 7.41 4.62 16.43
CA GLU A 297 8.06 4.40 17.74
C GLU A 297 7.10 4.67 18.90
N ASP A 298 6.24 5.69 18.80
CA ASP A 298 5.18 5.98 19.77
C ASP A 298 4.14 4.84 19.82
N LEU A 299 3.68 4.37 18.66
CA LEU A 299 2.80 3.22 18.55
C LEU A 299 3.46 1.94 19.09
N ALA A 300 4.77 1.75 18.86
CA ALA A 300 5.53 0.65 19.45
C ALA A 300 5.60 0.75 20.98
N ARG A 301 5.90 1.95 21.52
CA ARG A 301 5.98 2.20 22.97
C ARG A 301 4.70 1.91 23.74
N ILE A 302 3.52 2.04 23.11
CA ILE A 302 2.24 1.70 23.74
C ILE A 302 1.77 0.26 23.46
N SER A 303 2.30 -0.41 22.43
CA SER A 303 1.83 -1.75 22.01
C SER A 303 2.74 -2.89 22.44
N LEU A 304 4.05 -2.67 22.51
CA LEU A 304 5.07 -3.67 22.82
C LEU A 304 5.49 -3.63 24.30
N LYS A 305 5.99 -4.75 24.81
CA LYS A 305 6.66 -4.85 26.11
C LYS A 305 8.03 -4.16 26.10
N GLN A 306 8.57 -3.87 27.28
CA GLN A 306 9.92 -3.30 27.42
C GLN A 306 10.98 -4.26 26.86
N GLY A 307 11.97 -3.70 26.15
CA GLY A 307 13.03 -4.47 25.48
C GLY A 307 12.58 -5.32 24.27
N PRO A 308 11.77 -4.77 23.33
CA PRO A 308 11.39 -5.52 22.14
C PRO A 308 12.61 -5.73 21.24
N LEU A 309 12.68 -6.88 20.55
CA LEU A 309 13.76 -7.15 19.61
C LEU A 309 13.53 -6.37 18.31
N TYR A 310 14.33 -5.32 18.12
CA TYR A 310 14.41 -4.57 16.87
C TYR A 310 15.12 -5.40 15.79
N ILE A 311 14.48 -5.56 14.63
CA ILE A 311 15.02 -6.30 13.49
C ILE A 311 14.84 -5.46 12.23
N ASN A 312 15.93 -4.85 11.75
CA ASN A 312 15.99 -4.29 10.41
C ASN A 312 16.72 -5.23 9.45
N VAL A 313 16.16 -5.41 8.26
CA VAL A 313 16.64 -6.33 7.22
C VAL A 313 17.16 -5.57 5.99
N ASP A 314 16.99 -4.25 5.97
CA ASP A 314 17.39 -3.34 4.89
C ASP A 314 18.41 -2.27 5.31
N GLU A 315 18.75 -2.23 6.60
CA GLU A 315 19.94 -1.53 7.13
C GLU A 315 21.21 -1.94 6.37
N GLY A 316 22.07 -0.95 6.06
CA GLY A 316 23.30 -1.14 5.29
C GLY A 316 23.16 -1.19 3.76
N LYS A 317 21.96 -1.39 3.19
CA LYS A 317 21.82 -1.53 1.72
C LYS A 317 22.03 -0.20 0.98
N GLU A 318 22.65 -0.27 -0.21
CA GLU A 318 22.90 0.89 -1.08
C GLU A 318 21.64 1.46 -1.71
N LYS A 319 20.64 0.61 -2.02
CA LYS A 319 19.42 0.97 -2.75
C LYS A 319 18.17 0.71 -1.91
N ALA A 320 17.24 1.67 -1.90
CA ALA A 320 15.98 1.55 -1.16
C ALA A 320 14.94 0.66 -1.86
N THR A 321 15.15 0.32 -3.13
CA THR A 321 14.25 -0.49 -3.97
C THR A 321 14.71 -1.95 -4.05
N ALA A 322 14.04 -2.77 -4.87
CA ALA A 322 14.44 -4.16 -5.15
C ALA A 322 15.52 -4.22 -6.24
N GLU A 323 16.34 -5.27 -6.25
CA GLU A 323 17.49 -5.39 -7.16
C GLU A 323 17.08 -5.71 -8.61
N GLY A 324 16.03 -6.52 -8.80
CA GLY A 324 15.46 -6.84 -10.12
C GLY A 324 14.57 -5.75 -10.74
N LEU A 325 14.57 -4.53 -10.18
CA LEU A 325 13.72 -3.42 -10.61
C LEU A 325 14.48 -2.42 -11.49
N GLU A 326 14.16 -2.40 -12.79
CA GLU A 326 14.61 -1.35 -13.71
C GLU A 326 13.74 -0.08 -13.54
N GLN A 327 14.38 1.08 -13.35
CA GLN A 327 13.69 2.31 -12.98
C GLN A 327 14.09 3.47 -13.88
N GLY A 328 13.08 4.23 -14.31
CA GLY A 328 13.33 5.50 -14.96
C GLY A 328 12.14 6.44 -14.97
N TYR A 329 12.39 7.63 -15.51
CA TYR A 329 11.40 8.68 -15.67
C TYR A 329 11.30 9.12 -17.13
N VAL A 330 10.18 9.76 -17.47
CA VAL A 330 9.97 10.43 -18.76
C VAL A 330 9.49 11.86 -18.48
N MET A 331 10.17 12.82 -19.08
CA MET A 331 9.70 14.21 -19.14
C MET A 331 8.58 14.31 -20.17
N CYS A 332 7.44 14.86 -19.76
CA CYS A 332 6.30 15.08 -20.66
C CYS A 332 5.57 16.38 -20.30
N GLU A 333 5.24 17.18 -21.31
CA GLU A 333 4.28 18.29 -21.17
C GLU A 333 2.89 17.76 -20.84
N SER A 334 2.08 18.53 -20.09
CA SER A 334 0.79 18.03 -19.58
C SER A 334 -0.17 17.61 -20.70
N ASP A 335 -0.21 18.34 -21.82
CA ASP A 335 -1.06 18.08 -22.98
C ASP A 335 -0.74 16.73 -23.66
N LYS A 336 0.52 16.30 -23.61
CA LYS A 336 0.99 15.05 -24.21
C LYS A 336 0.95 13.86 -23.25
N ARG A 337 0.74 14.10 -21.95
CA ARG A 337 0.80 13.10 -20.86
C ARG A 337 -0.13 11.92 -21.12
N PHE A 338 -1.40 12.17 -21.46
CA PHE A 338 -2.36 11.10 -21.77
C PHE A 338 -2.02 10.37 -23.07
N LEU A 339 -1.62 11.09 -24.13
CA LEU A 339 -1.24 10.48 -25.41
C LEU A 339 -0.08 9.49 -25.25
N LEU A 340 0.90 9.84 -24.40
CA LEU A 340 2.01 8.97 -24.02
C LEU A 340 1.54 7.73 -23.24
N LEU A 341 0.66 7.89 -22.24
CA LEU A 341 0.07 6.76 -21.51
C LEU A 341 -0.70 5.82 -22.44
N PHE A 342 -1.61 6.34 -23.26
CA PHE A 342 -2.39 5.56 -24.22
C PHE A 342 -1.49 4.79 -25.21
N THR A 343 -0.47 5.47 -25.75
CA THR A 343 0.55 4.85 -26.63
C THR A 343 1.29 3.72 -25.92
N PHE A 344 1.67 3.93 -24.65
CA PHE A 344 2.35 2.93 -23.84
C PHE A 344 1.45 1.71 -23.57
N LEU A 345 0.23 1.93 -23.09
CA LEU A 345 -0.72 0.86 -22.76
C LEU A 345 -1.11 0.05 -24.00
N LYS A 346 -1.39 0.70 -25.13
CA LYS A 346 -1.77 0.03 -26.39
C LYS A 346 -0.64 -0.86 -26.96
N ARG A 347 0.62 -0.55 -26.66
CA ARG A 347 1.78 -1.41 -26.97
C ARG A 347 2.01 -2.55 -25.97
N ASN A 348 1.45 -2.47 -24.77
CA ASN A 348 1.66 -3.42 -23.67
C ASN A 348 0.38 -4.20 -23.28
N LEU A 349 -0.64 -4.29 -24.16
CA LEU A 349 -1.89 -5.04 -23.91
C LEU A 349 -1.72 -6.55 -23.60
N LYS A 350 -0.54 -7.12 -23.86
CA LYS A 350 -0.18 -8.52 -23.54
C LYS A 350 0.59 -8.67 -22.22
N LYS A 351 0.69 -7.60 -21.43
CA LYS A 351 1.50 -7.51 -20.20
C LYS A 351 0.62 -7.16 -19.00
N LYS A 352 1.14 -7.35 -17.79
CA LYS A 352 0.46 -7.01 -16.53
C LYS A 352 0.98 -5.66 -16.04
N VAL A 353 0.13 -4.64 -16.05
CA VAL A 353 0.50 -3.24 -15.84
C VAL A 353 -0.33 -2.62 -14.73
N ILE A 354 0.30 -1.88 -13.82
CA ILE A 354 -0.39 -1.04 -12.84
C ILE A 354 -0.10 0.43 -13.15
N VAL A 355 -1.14 1.27 -13.14
CA VAL A 355 -1.05 2.71 -13.38
C VAL A 355 -1.56 3.48 -12.17
N PHE A 356 -0.66 4.22 -11.50
CA PHE A 356 -0.97 5.03 -10.33
C PHE A 356 -1.39 6.46 -10.68
N PHE A 357 -2.53 6.89 -10.13
CA PHE A 357 -3.09 8.23 -10.22
C PHE A 357 -3.26 8.86 -8.84
N SER A 358 -3.18 10.19 -8.81
CA SER A 358 -3.32 11.06 -7.63
C SER A 358 -4.71 11.00 -6.97
N SER A 359 -5.77 10.77 -7.75
CA SER A 359 -7.14 10.98 -7.26
C SER A 359 -8.14 9.92 -7.72
N CYS A 360 -9.15 9.65 -6.89
CA CYS A 360 -10.21 8.68 -7.17
C CYS A 360 -10.98 9.00 -8.47
N ASN A 361 -11.34 10.26 -8.73
CA ASN A 361 -12.09 10.59 -9.94
C ASN A 361 -11.16 10.55 -11.18
N SER A 362 -9.86 10.82 -11.02
CA SER A 362 -8.87 10.59 -12.10
C SER A 362 -8.89 9.13 -12.54
N VAL A 363 -8.87 8.18 -11.59
CA VAL A 363 -8.97 6.74 -11.89
C VAL A 363 -10.28 6.43 -12.62
N THR A 364 -11.43 6.89 -12.11
CA THR A 364 -12.74 6.64 -12.75
C THR A 364 -12.80 7.17 -14.19
N TYR A 365 -12.43 8.44 -14.41
CA TYR A 365 -12.43 9.05 -15.74
C TYR A 365 -11.48 8.36 -16.72
N HIS A 366 -10.24 8.07 -16.32
CA HIS A 366 -9.30 7.38 -17.20
C HIS A 366 -9.75 5.94 -17.49
N ALA A 367 -10.40 5.26 -16.54
CA ALA A 367 -10.95 3.92 -16.74
C ALA A 367 -12.13 3.91 -17.72
N GLU A 368 -13.06 4.86 -17.59
CA GLU A 368 -14.16 5.05 -18.55
C GLU A 368 -13.60 5.39 -19.93
N LEU A 369 -12.70 6.38 -20.03
CA LEU A 369 -12.11 6.82 -21.29
C LEU A 369 -11.34 5.70 -22.01
N LEU A 370 -10.50 4.93 -21.31
CA LEU A 370 -9.70 3.87 -21.91
C LEU A 370 -10.58 2.72 -22.42
N ASN A 371 -11.63 2.34 -21.68
CA ASN A 371 -12.61 1.37 -22.16
C ASN A 371 -13.44 1.90 -23.36
N TYR A 372 -13.71 3.20 -23.47
CA TYR A 372 -14.34 3.81 -24.66
C TYR A 372 -13.45 3.82 -25.92
N ILE A 373 -12.14 3.56 -25.80
CA ILE A 373 -11.18 3.55 -26.93
C ILE A 373 -10.47 2.20 -27.10
N ASP A 374 -11.19 1.12 -26.75
CA ASP A 374 -10.80 -0.29 -26.89
C ASP A 374 -9.48 -0.67 -26.17
N VAL A 375 -9.18 -0.01 -25.05
CA VAL A 375 -8.13 -0.42 -24.11
C VAL A 375 -8.81 -0.97 -22.85
N PRO A 376 -8.94 -2.31 -22.70
CA PRO A 376 -9.61 -2.91 -21.56
C PRO A 376 -8.80 -2.64 -20.28
N VAL A 377 -9.41 -1.96 -19.32
CA VAL A 377 -8.79 -1.60 -18.04
C VAL A 377 -9.71 -1.85 -16.85
N LEU A 378 -9.10 -2.28 -15.75
CA LEU A 378 -9.73 -2.44 -14.45
C LEU A 378 -9.45 -1.21 -13.57
N ASP A 379 -10.39 -0.80 -12.73
CA ASP A 379 -10.25 0.33 -11.80
C ASP A 379 -10.31 -0.12 -10.33
N LEU A 380 -9.39 0.37 -9.49
CA LEU A 380 -9.40 0.12 -8.04
C LEU A 380 -9.12 1.40 -7.24
N HIS A 381 -10.14 1.92 -6.55
CA HIS A 381 -10.01 3.15 -5.76
C HIS A 381 -11.00 3.21 -4.57
N GLY A 382 -10.74 4.09 -3.60
CA GLY A 382 -11.42 4.09 -2.30
C GLY A 382 -12.92 4.44 -2.32
N LYS A 383 -13.42 5.10 -3.39
CA LYS A 383 -14.85 5.46 -3.52
C LYS A 383 -15.75 4.31 -4.00
N GLN A 384 -15.19 3.18 -4.45
CA GLN A 384 -15.96 2.06 -4.97
C GLN A 384 -16.63 1.25 -3.83
N LYS A 385 -17.77 0.60 -4.14
CA LYS A 385 -18.39 -0.37 -3.23
C LYS A 385 -17.43 -1.54 -2.98
N GLN A 386 -17.36 -2.02 -1.73
CA GLN A 386 -16.37 -3.02 -1.32
C GLN A 386 -16.41 -4.30 -2.18
N GLN A 387 -17.60 -4.76 -2.56
CA GLN A 387 -17.77 -5.92 -3.44
C GLN A 387 -17.10 -5.73 -4.82
N LYS A 388 -17.19 -4.54 -5.43
CA LYS A 388 -16.43 -4.25 -6.67
C LYS A 388 -14.94 -4.30 -6.40
N ARG A 389 -14.46 -3.62 -5.35
CA ARG A 389 -13.03 -3.58 -4.97
C ARG A 389 -12.44 -4.98 -4.82
N THR A 390 -13.13 -5.84 -4.07
CA THR A 390 -12.71 -7.23 -3.83
C THR A 390 -12.77 -8.08 -5.12
N ASN A 391 -13.83 -7.97 -5.92
CA ASN A 391 -13.92 -8.70 -7.20
C ASN A 391 -12.80 -8.29 -8.15
N THR A 392 -12.64 -6.98 -8.42
CA THR A 392 -11.64 -6.44 -9.34
C THR A 392 -10.20 -6.71 -8.89
N PHE A 393 -9.96 -6.77 -7.58
CA PHE A 393 -8.67 -7.17 -7.01
C PHE A 393 -8.33 -8.64 -7.31
N PHE A 394 -9.25 -9.58 -7.07
CA PHE A 394 -9.02 -10.99 -7.39
C PHE A 394 -8.99 -11.25 -8.90
N GLU A 395 -9.80 -10.55 -9.68
CA GLU A 395 -9.77 -10.56 -11.15
C GLU A 395 -8.38 -10.17 -11.68
N PHE A 396 -7.79 -9.08 -11.18
CA PHE A 396 -6.45 -8.65 -11.60
C PHE A 396 -5.32 -9.54 -11.05
N ILE A 397 -5.44 -10.10 -9.84
CA ILE A 397 -4.46 -11.08 -9.33
C ILE A 397 -4.43 -12.31 -10.22
N ASN A 398 -5.60 -12.90 -10.52
CA ASN A 398 -5.73 -14.16 -11.25
C ASN A 398 -5.50 -14.02 -12.76
N ALA A 399 -5.41 -12.80 -13.31
CA ALA A 399 -5.15 -12.57 -14.72
C ALA A 399 -3.63 -12.54 -15.03
N ASP A 400 -3.20 -13.28 -16.06
CA ASP A 400 -1.80 -13.28 -16.54
C ASP A 400 -1.37 -11.92 -17.14
N LYS A 401 -2.34 -11.16 -17.63
CA LYS A 401 -2.18 -9.90 -18.36
C LYS A 401 -3.36 -8.99 -18.06
N GLY A 402 -3.15 -7.68 -18.15
CA GLY A 402 -4.20 -6.69 -17.91
C GLY A 402 -3.63 -5.38 -17.42
N ILE A 403 -4.49 -4.36 -17.36
CA ILE A 403 -4.12 -3.02 -16.93
C ILE A 403 -5.02 -2.64 -15.75
N LEU A 404 -4.41 -2.37 -14.59
CA LEU A 404 -5.08 -1.86 -13.40
C LEU A 404 -4.79 -0.37 -13.23
N LEU A 405 -5.83 0.46 -13.18
CA LEU A 405 -5.75 1.88 -12.84
C LEU A 405 -6.14 2.05 -11.36
N CYS A 406 -5.29 2.69 -10.55
CA CYS A 406 -5.50 2.77 -9.11
C CYS A 406 -4.93 4.03 -8.46
N THR A 407 -5.39 4.34 -7.24
CA THR A 407 -4.70 5.26 -6.33
C THR A 407 -3.83 4.48 -5.35
N ASP A 408 -3.15 5.17 -4.42
CA ASP A 408 -2.26 4.57 -3.39
C ASP A 408 -2.94 3.56 -2.44
N VAL A 409 -4.26 3.42 -2.53
CA VAL A 409 -5.04 2.26 -2.06
C VAL A 409 -4.42 0.92 -2.48
N ALA A 410 -3.75 0.86 -3.63
CA ALA A 410 -3.05 -0.32 -4.13
C ALA A 410 -1.52 -0.28 -3.94
N ALA A 411 -0.95 0.81 -3.41
CA ALA A 411 0.51 1.02 -3.36
C ALA A 411 1.21 0.31 -2.20
N ARG A 412 0.52 0.02 -1.09
CA ARG A 412 1.08 -0.61 0.12
C ARG A 412 0.38 -1.93 0.43
N GLY A 413 1.07 -2.86 1.11
CA GLY A 413 0.54 -4.19 1.44
C GLY A 413 0.41 -5.16 0.27
N LEU A 414 -0.44 -4.82 -0.70
CA LEU A 414 -0.99 -5.73 -1.70
C LEU A 414 0.08 -6.52 -2.46
N ASP A 415 -0.10 -7.83 -2.50
CA ASP A 415 0.71 -8.77 -3.27
C ASP A 415 0.01 -9.12 -4.57
N ILE A 416 0.64 -8.72 -5.67
CA ILE A 416 0.12 -8.90 -7.02
C ILE A 416 1.27 -9.58 -7.78
N PRO A 417 1.14 -10.88 -8.11
CA PRO A 417 2.22 -11.62 -8.75
C PRO A 417 2.41 -11.18 -10.20
N ALA A 418 3.67 -11.26 -10.66
CA ALA A 418 4.09 -11.11 -12.06
C ALA A 418 3.64 -9.80 -12.75
N VAL A 419 3.61 -8.66 -12.04
CA VAL A 419 3.40 -7.35 -12.67
C VAL A 419 4.65 -6.96 -13.47
N ASP A 420 4.55 -6.76 -14.78
CA ASP A 420 5.68 -6.34 -15.62
C ASP A 420 6.06 -4.87 -15.42
N TRP A 421 5.06 -4.00 -15.33
CA TRP A 421 5.24 -2.54 -15.38
C TRP A 421 4.44 -1.79 -14.31
N ILE A 422 5.14 -0.90 -13.59
CA ILE A 422 4.54 0.11 -12.70
C ILE A 422 4.66 1.48 -13.35
N ILE A 423 3.53 2.03 -13.80
CA ILE A 423 3.45 3.36 -14.39
C ILE A 423 2.96 4.34 -13.31
N GLN A 424 3.80 5.29 -12.94
CA GLN A 424 3.41 6.37 -12.05
C GLN A 424 3.02 7.56 -12.92
N TYR A 425 1.76 7.55 -13.37
CA TYR A 425 1.22 8.57 -14.28
C TYR A 425 1.14 9.93 -13.59
N ASP A 426 0.70 9.93 -12.33
CA ASP A 426 0.88 11.06 -11.41
C ASP A 426 2.01 10.72 -10.43
N PRO A 427 3.04 11.58 -10.27
CA PRO A 427 4.08 11.36 -9.28
C PRO A 427 3.50 11.41 -7.85
N PRO A 428 4.05 10.64 -6.90
CA PRO A 428 3.78 10.86 -5.49
C PRO A 428 4.52 12.11 -5.01
N ASP A 429 4.07 12.73 -3.91
CA ASP A 429 4.78 13.84 -3.29
C ASP A 429 5.81 13.41 -2.22
N ASP A 430 5.81 12.13 -1.85
CA ASP A 430 6.77 11.51 -0.92
C ASP A 430 7.58 10.39 -1.61
N PRO A 431 8.93 10.37 -1.50
CA PRO A 431 9.78 9.27 -1.95
C PRO A 431 9.41 7.89 -1.37
N ARG A 432 8.80 7.83 -0.19
CA ARG A 432 8.33 6.59 0.44
C ARG A 432 7.22 5.95 -0.38
N ASP A 433 6.20 6.72 -0.78
CA ASP A 433 5.12 6.20 -1.64
C ASP A 433 5.63 5.81 -3.03
N TYR A 434 6.64 6.48 -3.58
CA TYR A 434 7.34 5.99 -4.77
C TYR A 434 7.88 4.57 -4.55
N ILE A 435 8.62 4.34 -3.45
CA ILE A 435 9.23 3.03 -3.13
C ILE A 435 8.15 1.96 -2.95
N HIS A 436 7.03 2.28 -2.29
CA HIS A 436 5.92 1.35 -2.10
C HIS A 436 5.21 0.98 -3.42
N ARG A 437 4.93 1.97 -4.28
CA ARG A 437 4.34 1.80 -5.61
C ARG A 437 5.18 0.87 -6.48
N VAL A 438 6.49 1.13 -6.60
CA VAL A 438 7.38 0.27 -7.41
C VAL A 438 7.58 -1.10 -6.76
N GLY A 439 7.47 -1.20 -5.43
CA GLY A 439 7.38 -2.46 -4.68
C GLY A 439 6.15 -3.34 -4.97
N ARG A 440 5.32 -3.02 -5.98
CA ARG A 440 4.33 -3.95 -6.56
C ARG A 440 4.90 -4.85 -7.66
N THR A 441 6.09 -4.57 -8.20
CA THR A 441 6.82 -5.45 -9.13
C THR A 441 8.16 -5.91 -8.53
N ALA A 442 8.95 -6.69 -9.27
CA ALA A 442 10.24 -7.25 -8.85
C ALA A 442 10.22 -8.01 -7.51
N ARG A 443 9.15 -8.76 -7.27
CA ARG A 443 8.92 -9.54 -6.04
C ARG A 443 9.52 -10.94 -6.12
N ALA A 444 9.89 -11.49 -4.96
CA ALA A 444 10.41 -12.86 -4.82
C ALA A 444 11.58 -13.21 -5.77
N GLY A 445 12.45 -12.25 -6.10
CA GLY A 445 13.56 -12.41 -7.04
C GLY A 445 13.20 -12.23 -8.52
N GLY A 446 11.92 -12.00 -8.84
CA GLY A 446 11.47 -11.67 -10.19
C GLY A 446 11.98 -10.31 -10.69
N GLN A 447 11.93 -10.11 -12.00
CA GLN A 447 12.25 -8.84 -12.64
C GLN A 447 11.03 -7.92 -12.72
N GLY A 448 11.25 -6.62 -12.87
CA GLY A 448 10.18 -5.63 -12.97
C GLY A 448 10.67 -4.30 -13.54
N LYS A 449 9.76 -3.51 -14.13
CA LYS A 449 10.08 -2.17 -14.66
C LYS A 449 9.15 -1.11 -14.09
N SER A 450 9.66 0.10 -13.85
CA SER A 450 8.83 1.24 -13.45
C SER A 450 9.16 2.53 -14.21
N LEU A 451 8.12 3.24 -14.64
CA LEU A 451 8.20 4.49 -15.39
C LEU A 451 7.45 5.61 -14.65
N LEU A 452 8.19 6.64 -14.24
CA LEU A 452 7.66 7.85 -13.60
C LEU A 452 7.41 8.95 -14.62
N PHE A 453 6.19 9.48 -14.70
CA PHE A 453 5.86 10.61 -15.57
C PHE A 453 6.07 11.92 -14.80
N LEU A 454 6.90 12.82 -15.33
CA LEU A 454 7.20 14.13 -14.73
C LEU A 454 6.95 15.27 -15.72
N LEU A 455 6.35 16.36 -15.25
CA LEU A 455 6.39 17.65 -15.94
C LEU A 455 7.80 18.27 -15.79
N PRO A 456 8.25 19.18 -16.67
CA PRO A 456 9.55 19.84 -16.55
C PRO A 456 9.74 20.59 -15.21
N SER A 457 8.66 21.11 -14.62
CA SER A 457 8.67 21.73 -13.28
C SER A 457 8.88 20.73 -12.13
N GLU A 458 8.58 19.45 -12.35
CA GLU A 458 8.59 18.41 -11.32
C GLU A 458 9.96 17.74 -11.15
N LEU A 459 10.93 18.05 -12.02
CA LEU A 459 12.30 17.49 -12.00
C LEU A 459 13.04 17.68 -10.68
N GLY A 460 12.65 18.67 -9.86
CA GLY A 460 13.17 18.83 -8.50
C GLY A 460 12.95 17.59 -7.62
N PHE A 461 11.90 16.80 -7.87
CA PHE A 461 11.59 15.57 -7.13
C PHE A 461 12.66 14.48 -7.30
N LEU A 462 13.37 14.44 -8.44
CA LEU A 462 14.47 13.51 -8.66
C LEU A 462 15.61 13.68 -7.63
N ARG A 463 15.76 14.88 -7.06
CA ARG A 463 16.74 15.13 -5.97
C ARG A 463 16.35 14.41 -4.68
N TYR A 464 15.06 14.41 -4.34
CA TYR A 464 14.52 13.72 -3.17
C TYR A 464 14.55 12.19 -3.36
N LEU A 465 14.25 11.69 -4.56
CA LEU A 465 14.43 10.27 -4.89
C LEU A 465 15.89 9.83 -4.80
N LYS A 466 16.85 10.64 -5.29
CA LYS A 466 18.29 10.36 -5.15
C LYS A 466 18.74 10.35 -3.69
N GLN A 467 18.25 11.27 -2.85
CA GLN A 467 18.49 11.26 -1.39
C GLN A 467 17.92 10.00 -0.73
N ALA A 468 16.74 9.56 -1.15
CA ALA A 468 16.10 8.31 -0.70
C ALA A 468 16.73 7.03 -1.29
N LYS A 469 17.96 7.08 -1.82
CA LYS A 469 18.68 5.93 -2.42
C LYS A 469 17.90 5.25 -3.56
N VAL A 470 17.20 6.05 -4.37
CA VAL A 470 16.50 5.61 -5.59
C VAL A 470 17.19 6.21 -6.83
N PRO A 471 17.99 5.43 -7.58
CA PRO A 471 18.44 5.84 -8.91
C PRO A 471 17.33 5.67 -9.95
N LEU A 472 17.20 6.62 -10.88
CA LEU A 472 16.31 6.54 -12.04
C LEU A 472 17.08 6.95 -13.31
N ASN A 473 16.88 6.21 -14.40
CA ASN A 473 17.37 6.56 -15.73
C ASN A 473 16.36 7.45 -16.47
N GLU A 474 16.81 8.29 -17.41
CA GLU A 474 15.89 9.01 -18.30
C GLU A 474 15.49 8.14 -19.50
N TYR A 475 14.19 8.05 -19.78
CA TYR A 475 13.66 7.45 -21.01
C TYR A 475 13.10 8.52 -21.94
N GLN A 476 13.76 8.73 -23.07
CA GLN A 476 13.28 9.60 -24.12
C GLN A 476 12.29 8.85 -25.04
N PHE A 477 11.05 9.33 -25.08
CA PHE A 477 10.02 8.81 -25.98
C PHE A 477 10.01 9.65 -27.27
N PRO A 478 10.41 9.09 -28.44
CA PRO A 478 10.47 9.86 -29.68
C PRO A 478 9.05 10.30 -30.09
N PRO A 479 8.80 11.61 -30.33
CA PRO A 479 7.46 12.14 -30.60
C PRO A 479 6.72 11.42 -31.72
N ASN A 480 7.44 11.00 -32.76
CA ASN A 480 6.91 10.30 -33.95
C ASN A 480 6.28 8.93 -33.63
N LYS A 481 6.45 8.40 -32.40
CA LYS A 481 5.81 7.15 -31.95
C LYS A 481 4.60 7.38 -31.04
N ILE A 482 4.27 8.64 -30.69
CA ILE A 482 3.10 8.99 -29.88
C ILE A 482 1.85 9.02 -30.79
N ALA A 483 0.79 8.33 -30.38
CA ALA A 483 -0.45 8.28 -31.15
C ALA A 483 -1.17 9.64 -31.14
N ASN A 484 -1.34 10.25 -32.32
CA ASN A 484 -2.06 11.51 -32.49
C ASN A 484 -3.59 11.32 -32.44
N VAL A 485 -4.11 11.04 -31.24
CA VAL A 485 -5.55 10.84 -30.98
C VAL A 485 -6.24 12.05 -30.35
N GLN A 486 -5.52 13.16 -30.11
CA GLN A 486 -6.01 14.32 -29.35
C GLN A 486 -7.37 14.84 -29.84
N SER A 487 -7.49 15.13 -31.13
CA SER A 487 -8.74 15.64 -31.72
C SER A 487 -9.86 14.60 -31.85
N GLN A 488 -9.59 13.32 -31.56
CA GLN A 488 -10.63 12.30 -31.38
C GLN A 488 -11.12 12.27 -29.93
N LEU A 489 -10.21 12.36 -28.95
CA LEU A 489 -10.53 12.47 -27.52
C LEU A 489 -11.37 13.71 -27.23
N GLU A 490 -10.98 14.87 -27.76
CA GLU A 490 -11.70 16.14 -27.60
C GLU A 490 -13.14 16.02 -28.13
N LYS A 491 -13.34 15.47 -29.34
CA LYS A 491 -14.66 15.27 -29.94
C LYS A 491 -15.50 14.20 -29.23
N LEU A 492 -14.86 13.19 -28.64
CA LEU A 492 -15.53 12.16 -27.84
C LEU A 492 -16.05 12.74 -26.53
N ILE A 493 -15.21 13.52 -25.84
CA ILE A 493 -15.51 14.16 -24.56
C ILE A 493 -16.48 15.33 -24.73
N GLU A 494 -16.43 16.07 -25.83
CA GLU A 494 -17.44 17.09 -26.18
C GLU A 494 -18.85 16.47 -26.39
N LYS A 495 -18.93 15.33 -27.09
CA LYS A 495 -20.22 14.70 -27.45
C LYS A 495 -20.82 13.83 -26.34
N ASN A 496 -20.00 13.12 -25.57
CA ASN A 496 -20.48 12.20 -24.53
C ASN A 496 -20.66 12.94 -23.18
N TYR A 497 -21.89 13.33 -22.87
CA TYR A 497 -22.23 14.04 -21.63
C TYR A 497 -21.70 13.38 -20.34
N TYR A 498 -21.81 12.05 -20.23
CA TYR A 498 -21.35 11.32 -19.04
C TYR A 498 -19.83 11.36 -18.90
N LEU A 499 -19.11 11.12 -20.00
CA LEU A 499 -17.66 11.20 -20.04
C LEU A 499 -17.16 12.64 -19.84
N ASN A 500 -17.88 13.65 -20.36
CA ASN A 500 -17.61 15.07 -20.13
C ASN A 500 -17.69 15.42 -18.64
N LYS A 501 -18.73 14.95 -17.96
CA LYS A 501 -18.90 15.14 -16.51
C LYS A 501 -17.77 14.46 -15.73
N SER A 502 -17.47 13.21 -16.05
CA SER A 502 -16.38 12.44 -15.45
C SER A 502 -15.02 13.13 -15.64
N ALA A 503 -14.74 13.65 -16.84
CA ALA A 503 -13.56 14.43 -17.16
C ALA A 503 -13.45 15.71 -16.31
N ARG A 504 -14.58 16.43 -16.07
CA ARG A 504 -14.59 17.63 -15.21
C ARG A 504 -14.30 17.27 -13.75
N ASP A 505 -14.93 16.22 -13.25
CA ASP A 505 -14.77 15.74 -11.87
C ASP A 505 -13.35 15.19 -11.64
N GLY A 506 -12.74 14.56 -12.66
CA GLY A 506 -11.33 14.11 -12.68
C GLY A 506 -10.31 15.24 -12.75
N TYR A 507 -10.50 16.19 -13.67
CA TYR A 507 -9.67 17.39 -13.82
C TYR A 507 -9.64 18.21 -12.52
N ARG A 508 -10.82 18.42 -11.92
CA ARG A 508 -10.96 19.10 -10.62
C ARG A 508 -10.20 18.37 -9.51
N SER A 509 -10.36 17.05 -9.38
CA SER A 509 -9.71 16.32 -8.28
C SER A 509 -8.22 16.09 -8.48
N TYR A 510 -7.72 16.03 -9.72
CA TYR A 510 -6.29 16.10 -10.03
C TYR A 510 -5.69 17.42 -9.51
N LEU A 511 -6.28 18.57 -9.89
CA LEU A 511 -5.78 19.88 -9.45
C LEU A 511 -5.90 20.08 -7.94
N GLN A 512 -6.95 19.55 -7.29
CA GLN A 512 -7.09 19.57 -5.83
C GLN A 512 -6.04 18.68 -5.14
N SER A 513 -5.73 17.50 -5.68
CA SER A 513 -4.69 16.62 -5.13
C SER A 513 -3.30 17.26 -5.28
N TYR A 514 -2.98 17.78 -6.46
CA TYR A 514 -1.74 18.53 -6.71
C TYR A 514 -1.62 19.76 -5.79
N ALA A 515 -2.72 20.47 -5.53
CA ALA A 515 -2.75 21.56 -4.56
C ALA A 515 -2.52 21.10 -3.11
N SER A 516 -2.80 19.84 -2.76
CA SER A 516 -2.53 19.28 -1.42
C SER A 516 -1.07 18.85 -1.21
N TYR A 517 -0.35 18.42 -2.25
CA TYR A 517 1.02 17.85 -2.18
C TYR A 517 2.00 18.66 -1.31
N GLN A 518 2.76 18.01 -0.44
CA GLN A 518 3.57 18.66 0.60
C GLN A 518 4.73 19.51 0.04
N LEU A 519 5.41 19.02 -1.00
CA LEU A 519 6.56 19.69 -1.61
C LEU A 519 6.17 20.85 -2.54
N LYS A 520 5.53 21.90 -1.99
CA LYS A 520 4.99 23.08 -2.72
C LYS A 520 6.00 23.79 -3.64
N ASN A 521 7.31 23.68 -3.34
CA ASN A 521 8.38 24.26 -4.15
C ASN A 521 8.58 23.55 -5.50
N ILE A 522 8.14 22.29 -5.60
CA ILE A 522 8.17 21.47 -6.82
C ILE A 522 6.76 21.41 -7.40
N PHE A 523 5.81 20.89 -6.60
CA PHE A 523 4.42 20.67 -6.99
C PHE A 523 3.58 21.92 -6.72
N ASN A 524 3.90 23.01 -7.43
CA ASN A 524 3.19 24.28 -7.29
C ASN A 524 2.01 24.34 -8.27
N VAL A 525 0.78 24.17 -7.78
CA VAL A 525 -0.45 24.26 -8.60
C VAL A 525 -0.57 25.58 -9.37
N ASN A 526 0.03 26.67 -8.86
CA ASN A 526 0.02 27.99 -9.50
C ASN A 526 0.97 28.13 -10.69
N HIS A 527 1.85 27.14 -10.91
CA HIS A 527 2.77 27.07 -12.04
C HIS A 527 2.30 26.06 -13.12
N LEU A 528 1.16 25.40 -12.91
CA LEU A 528 0.57 24.52 -13.92
C LEU A 528 -0.06 25.32 -15.06
N ASP A 529 0.28 24.96 -16.29
CA ASP A 529 -0.42 25.41 -17.49
C ASP A 529 -1.81 24.74 -17.56
N LEU A 530 -2.84 25.44 -17.07
CA LEU A 530 -4.20 24.91 -17.03
C LEU A 530 -4.78 24.64 -18.42
N GLN A 531 -4.28 25.26 -19.50
CA GLN A 531 -4.71 24.92 -20.86
C GLN A 531 -4.16 23.56 -21.29
N LYS A 532 -2.87 23.29 -21.05
CA LYS A 532 -2.26 21.97 -21.31
C LYS A 532 -2.85 20.89 -20.41
N VAL A 533 -3.10 21.15 -19.13
CA VAL A 533 -3.79 20.20 -18.23
C VAL A 533 -5.23 19.98 -18.70
N GLY A 534 -5.94 21.01 -19.17
CA GLY A 534 -7.26 20.86 -19.78
C GLY A 534 -7.26 19.91 -20.97
N LYS A 535 -6.30 20.08 -21.90
CA LYS A 535 -6.09 19.18 -23.05
C LYS A 535 -5.79 17.74 -22.66
N ALA A 536 -5.06 17.52 -21.55
CA ALA A 536 -4.80 16.18 -21.01
C ALA A 536 -6.10 15.44 -20.58
N PHE A 537 -7.11 16.20 -20.15
CA PHE A 537 -8.47 15.73 -19.87
C PHE A 537 -9.42 15.91 -21.07
N GLY A 538 -8.88 16.07 -22.29
CA GLY A 538 -9.63 16.18 -23.53
C GLY A 538 -10.51 17.44 -23.67
N PHE A 539 -10.23 18.50 -22.90
CA PHE A 539 -10.94 19.77 -23.03
C PHE A 539 -10.22 20.71 -24.01
N THR A 540 -10.98 21.22 -24.98
CA THR A 540 -10.55 22.32 -25.87
C THR A 540 -10.44 23.65 -25.13
N VAL A 541 -11.31 23.88 -24.14
CA VAL A 541 -11.27 25.00 -23.19
C VAL A 541 -11.33 24.43 -21.77
N PRO A 542 -10.32 24.70 -20.89
CA PRO A 542 -10.28 24.11 -19.57
C PRO A 542 -11.47 24.56 -18.69
N PRO A 543 -12.11 23.64 -17.92
CA PRO A 543 -13.16 24.01 -16.98
C PRO A 543 -12.64 24.97 -15.89
N ASN A 544 -13.45 25.97 -15.53
CA ASN A 544 -13.16 26.80 -14.36
C ASN A 544 -13.28 25.95 -13.08
N VAL A 545 -12.25 25.98 -12.23
CA VAL A 545 -12.22 25.29 -10.94
C VAL A 545 -11.83 26.27 -9.84
N ASN A 546 -12.72 26.45 -8.86
CA ASN A 546 -12.41 27.19 -7.65
C ASN A 546 -11.45 26.37 -6.77
N ILE A 547 -10.16 26.68 -6.91
CA ILE A 547 -9.07 26.27 -6.01
C ILE A 547 -8.71 27.51 -5.18
N ASN A 548 -8.40 27.35 -3.88
CA ASN A 548 -7.99 28.47 -3.00
C ASN A 548 -6.54 28.94 -3.28
N ILE A 549 -6.27 29.31 -4.53
CA ILE A 549 -5.00 29.80 -5.08
C ILE A 549 -4.52 31.10 -4.39
N GLY A 550 -5.45 31.90 -3.86
CA GLY A 550 -5.15 33.25 -3.35
C GLY A 550 -4.66 33.35 -1.90
N GLU A 551 -4.90 32.35 -1.06
CA GLU A 551 -4.68 32.51 0.39
C GLU A 551 -3.20 32.45 0.78
N THR A 552 -2.40 31.58 0.16
CA THR A 552 -0.95 31.52 0.38
C THR A 552 -0.28 32.84 0.01
N ARG A 553 -0.60 33.43 -1.16
CA ARG A 553 -0.06 34.74 -1.57
C ARG A 553 -0.50 35.88 -0.64
N LYS A 554 -1.75 35.89 -0.17
CA LYS A 554 -2.21 36.88 0.84
C LYS A 554 -1.51 36.69 2.20
N SER A 555 -1.28 35.44 2.62
CA SER A 555 -0.56 35.07 3.83
C SER A 555 0.91 35.51 3.77
N GLU A 556 1.63 35.16 2.70
CA GLU A 556 3.03 35.57 2.49
C GLU A 556 3.17 37.09 2.37
N HIS A 557 2.28 37.77 1.64
CA HIS A 557 2.35 39.23 1.52
C HIS A 557 2.04 39.94 2.85
N ARG A 558 1.11 39.40 3.67
CA ARG A 558 0.89 39.87 5.05
C ARG A 558 2.11 39.62 5.95
N LYS A 559 2.71 38.42 5.92
CA LYS A 559 3.93 38.09 6.67
C LYS A 559 5.12 38.97 6.26
N ARG A 560 5.29 39.23 4.96
CA ARG A 560 6.36 40.08 4.42
C ARG A 560 6.18 41.55 4.80
N LYS A 561 4.95 42.08 4.76
CA LYS A 561 4.64 43.41 5.33
C LYS A 561 4.89 43.47 6.84
N ALA A 562 4.50 42.44 7.60
CA ALA A 562 4.70 42.37 9.05
C ALA A 562 6.19 42.24 9.46
N MET A 563 7.04 41.63 8.63
CA MET A 563 8.49 41.63 8.84
C MET A 563 9.13 43.00 8.54
N ILE A 564 8.67 43.71 7.51
CA ILE A 564 9.15 45.06 7.19
C ILE A 564 8.72 46.04 8.29
N ALA A 565 7.47 45.97 8.75
CA ALA A 565 6.93 46.75 9.87
C ALA A 565 7.42 46.31 11.27
N LYS A 566 8.46 45.47 11.33
CA LYS A 566 9.23 45.14 12.55
C LYS A 566 10.73 45.46 12.40
N LYS A 567 11.11 46.16 11.32
CA LYS A 567 12.49 46.58 11.04
C LYS A 567 12.66 48.10 10.91
N ASN A 568 11.55 48.83 10.99
CA ASN A 568 11.44 50.25 11.27
C ASN A 568 10.69 50.37 12.61
#